data_AF-A0A847V9Q1-F1
#
_entry.id   AF-A0A847V9Q1-F1
#
_cell.length_a   1.000
_cell.length_b   1.000
_cell.length_c   1.000
_cell.angle_alpha   90.00
_cell.angle_beta   90.00
_cell.angle_gamma   90.00
#
_symmetry.space_group_name_H-M   'P 1'
#
loop_
_entity.id
_entity.type
_entity.pdbx_description
1 polymer ?
#
loop_
_entity_poly.entity_id
_entity_poly.type
_entity_poly.pdbx_seq_one_letter_code
_entity_poly.pdbx_strand_id
1 'polypeptide(L)'
;MNYPDPLFDAAGVVAFVFLLTAAAAVLGRYLARLFFHDAPPAFVRRLEKPVCTLLGVDPDTEETWRGYARDLLVFNGIGIAFLFVLLLVQGVLPLNPAGAPGMAPDLALNTAISFVTNTNWQAYAGENAASYLSQTAGFTVQHFLSAGTGLAVAVALVRGLSRRESDRIGTFWMDLVRAVLGLLLPLAFVAALLLASQGVIQNLDPYVTTPSGQTIPMGPVASQEAIKVLGTNGGGFFGANSAHPYENPTPLSNLAEVFLLLLVPAAVPFMFGEAVGDRRQGNLLYGVMIALFLGAFAFLYAAELAGNPLLAGTQGFPMEGKEVRFGLGGTALFATATTATSCGAVDAMFDSFTPLGGLVPFALILFGEVAHGGVGSGFCTMIAFVVVAVFIAGLMIGRTPEYLGKKIGVLEMEMAVAVALTPGVLVLVLSAVALAVPAGTAAALNPGPHGLSEIVYAFASMANNNGSAFAGLDAGVLFYTLAGSLAMAVGRFVPIVATLALAGALAGRKAVPPSFGTLPTHTLPFAAWLVLVILVVGALTFFPIFAMGPIAEHLLMAGGA
;
A
#
# COMPACT_ATOMS: atom_id res chain seq x y z
N MET A 1 -21.69 -19.89 15.38
CA MET A 1 -20.63 -19.54 14.41
C MET A 1 -20.52 -20.71 13.45
N ASN A 2 -20.58 -20.46 12.15
CA ASN A 2 -20.28 -21.52 11.19
C ASN A 2 -18.79 -21.85 11.35
N TYR A 3 -18.47 -23.14 11.50
CA TYR A 3 -17.09 -23.59 11.41
C TYR A 3 -16.50 -23.10 10.08
N PRO A 4 -15.22 -22.68 10.05
CA PRO A 4 -14.56 -22.40 8.79
C PRO A 4 -14.66 -23.64 7.91
N ASP A 5 -15.13 -23.45 6.68
CA ASP A 5 -15.17 -24.49 5.65
C ASP A 5 -14.05 -24.16 4.66
N PRO A 6 -12.88 -24.81 4.75
CA PRO A 6 -11.74 -24.51 3.90
C PRO A 6 -12.03 -24.69 2.41
N LEU A 7 -12.95 -25.59 2.05
CA LEU A 7 -13.32 -25.81 0.65
C LEU A 7 -14.20 -24.68 0.14
N PHE A 8 -15.16 -24.22 0.94
CA PHE A 8 -15.98 -23.07 0.61
C PHE A 8 -15.15 -21.79 0.50
N ASP A 9 -14.27 -21.53 1.47
CA ASP A 9 -13.41 -20.35 1.49
C ASP A 9 -12.44 -20.37 0.30
N ALA A 10 -11.82 -21.52 0.00
CA ALA A 10 -10.95 -21.67 -1.18
C ALA A 10 -11.72 -21.44 -2.49
N ALA A 11 -12.93 -21.98 -2.63
CA ALA A 11 -13.76 -21.75 -3.81
C ALA A 11 -14.14 -20.27 -3.96
N GLY A 12 -14.45 -19.58 -2.85
CA GLY A 12 -14.70 -18.15 -2.80
C GLY A 12 -13.50 -17.33 -3.28
N VAL A 13 -12.30 -17.65 -2.81
CA VAL A 13 -11.06 -16.97 -3.22
C VAL A 13 -10.74 -17.21 -4.69
N VAL A 14 -10.96 -18.43 -5.21
CA VAL A 14 -10.78 -18.72 -6.65
C VAL A 14 -11.74 -17.88 -7.51
N ALA A 15 -13.01 -17.80 -7.12
CA ALA A 15 -13.99 -16.97 -7.81
C ALA A 15 -13.61 -15.47 -7.73
N PHE A 16 -13.18 -15.00 -6.57
CA PHE A 16 -12.71 -13.64 -6.36
C PHE A 16 -11.51 -13.30 -7.25
N VAL A 17 -10.47 -14.14 -7.27
CA VAL A 17 -9.26 -13.94 -8.10
C VAL A 17 -9.62 -13.92 -9.57
N PHE A 18 -10.54 -14.76 -10.04
CA PHE A 18 -11.01 -14.74 -11.42
C PHE A 18 -11.66 -13.39 -11.78
N LEU A 19 -12.58 -12.90 -10.93
CA LEU A 19 -13.25 -11.61 -11.14
C LEU A 19 -12.26 -10.44 -11.09
N LEU A 20 -11.34 -10.45 -10.13
CA LEU A 20 -10.27 -9.46 -10.00
C LEU A 20 -9.38 -9.45 -11.25
N THR A 21 -8.93 -10.62 -11.71
CA THR A 21 -8.08 -10.74 -12.92
C THR A 21 -8.79 -10.16 -14.14
N ALA A 22 -10.06 -10.51 -14.34
CA ALA A 22 -10.85 -10.04 -15.47
C ALA A 22 -11.02 -8.50 -15.44
N ALA A 23 -11.35 -7.95 -14.28
CA ALA A 23 -11.50 -6.51 -14.10
C ALA A 23 -10.16 -5.77 -14.27
N ALA A 24 -9.08 -6.29 -13.67
CA ALA A 24 -7.73 -5.74 -13.78
C ALA A 24 -7.23 -5.74 -15.23
N ALA A 25 -7.50 -6.78 -16.02
CA ALA A 25 -7.11 -6.84 -17.43
C ALA A 25 -7.92 -5.85 -18.31
N VAL A 26 -9.17 -5.56 -17.97
CA VAL A 26 -9.97 -4.51 -18.62
C VAL A 26 -9.46 -3.13 -18.21
N LEU A 27 -9.25 -2.92 -16.92
CA LEU A 27 -8.77 -1.66 -16.37
C LEU A 27 -7.36 -1.33 -16.86
N GLY A 28 -6.45 -2.29 -16.93
CA GLY A 28 -5.09 -2.08 -17.43
C GLY A 28 -5.06 -1.61 -18.88
N ARG A 29 -5.97 -2.10 -19.73
CA ARG A 29 -6.16 -1.59 -21.09
C ARG A 29 -6.70 -0.17 -21.12
N TYR A 30 -7.60 0.16 -20.20
CA TYR A 30 -8.08 1.53 -20.03
C TYR A 30 -6.95 2.47 -19.58
N LEU A 31 -6.13 2.06 -18.61
CA LEU A 31 -4.97 2.82 -18.13
C LEU A 31 -3.94 3.04 -19.25
N ALA A 32 -3.69 2.04 -20.09
CA ALA A 32 -2.82 2.18 -21.25
C ALA A 32 -3.33 3.28 -22.20
N ARG A 33 -4.64 3.31 -22.46
CA ARG A 33 -5.29 4.38 -23.24
C ARG A 33 -5.24 5.75 -22.55
N LEU A 34 -5.36 5.77 -21.23
CA LEU A 34 -5.37 7.00 -20.45
C LEU A 34 -3.99 7.69 -20.45
N PHE A 35 -2.90 6.93 -20.36
CA PHE A 35 -1.56 7.49 -20.13
C PHE A 35 -0.58 7.40 -21.31
N PHE A 36 -0.81 6.51 -22.28
CA PHE A 36 0.17 6.20 -23.34
C PHE A 36 -0.35 6.35 -24.77
N HIS A 37 -1.65 6.51 -24.97
CA HIS A 37 -2.19 6.79 -26.31
C HIS A 37 -2.23 8.30 -26.58
N ASP A 38 -2.22 8.68 -27.86
CA ASP A 38 -2.17 10.08 -28.31
C ASP A 38 -3.30 10.96 -27.76
N ALA A 39 -4.46 10.38 -27.45
CA ALA A 39 -5.57 11.09 -26.85
C ALA A 39 -6.22 10.28 -25.71
N PRO A 40 -6.33 10.85 -24.49
CA PRO A 40 -7.08 10.22 -23.42
C PRO A 40 -8.57 10.18 -23.77
N PRO A 41 -9.38 9.37 -23.06
CA PRO A 41 -10.83 9.31 -23.25
C PRO A 41 -11.46 10.71 -23.30
N ALA A 42 -12.45 10.89 -24.18
CA ALA A 42 -12.99 12.21 -24.48
C ALA A 42 -13.53 12.97 -23.26
N PHE A 43 -14.05 12.25 -22.26
CA PHE A 43 -14.51 12.85 -21.01
C PHE A 43 -13.34 13.39 -20.18
N VAL A 44 -12.23 12.65 -20.07
CA VAL A 44 -11.03 13.09 -19.34
C VAL A 44 -10.44 14.33 -20.00
N ARG A 45 -10.30 14.32 -21.33
CA ARG A 45 -9.78 15.49 -22.07
C ARG A 45 -10.61 16.76 -21.85
N ARG A 46 -11.94 16.64 -21.69
CA ARG A 46 -12.82 17.78 -21.39
C ARG A 46 -12.59 18.33 -19.98
N LEU A 47 -12.20 17.47 -19.04
CA LEU A 47 -11.90 17.85 -17.66
C LEU A 47 -10.47 18.35 -17.48
N GLU A 48 -9.51 17.84 -18.28
CA GLU A 48 -8.11 18.27 -18.26
C GLU A 48 -7.97 19.77 -18.59
N LYS A 49 -8.56 20.21 -19.71
CA LYS A 49 -8.37 21.58 -20.22
C LYS A 49 -8.63 22.70 -19.19
N PRO A 50 -9.76 22.72 -18.46
CA PRO A 50 -9.98 23.75 -17.44
C PRO A 50 -9.00 23.66 -16.28
N VAL A 51 -8.61 22.46 -15.86
CA VAL A 51 -7.64 22.26 -14.77
C VAL A 51 -6.25 22.72 -15.20
N CYS A 52 -5.80 22.36 -16.40
CA CYS A 52 -4.54 22.84 -16.97
C CYS A 52 -4.52 24.37 -17.08
N THR A 53 -5.63 24.97 -17.51
CA THR A 53 -5.76 26.44 -17.60
C THR A 53 -5.66 27.10 -16.23
N LEU A 54 -6.29 26.53 -15.20
CA LEU A 54 -6.25 27.03 -13.83
C LEU A 54 -4.84 26.92 -13.22
N LEU A 55 -4.16 25.80 -13.47
CA LEU A 55 -2.81 25.54 -12.96
C LEU A 55 -1.72 26.23 -13.79
N GLY A 56 -2.06 26.80 -14.94
CA GLY A 56 -1.08 27.36 -15.89
C GLY A 56 -0.13 26.31 -16.47
N VAL A 57 -0.55 25.05 -16.52
CA VAL A 57 0.24 23.92 -17.01
C VAL A 57 -0.07 23.69 -18.48
N ASP A 58 0.98 23.64 -19.30
CA ASP A 58 0.87 23.20 -20.69
C ASP A 58 0.87 21.66 -20.75
N PRO A 59 -0.21 21.02 -21.23
CA PRO A 59 -0.32 19.56 -21.30
C PRO A 59 0.69 18.91 -22.25
N ASP A 60 1.28 19.66 -23.18
CA ASP A 60 2.22 19.15 -24.19
C ASP A 60 3.69 19.29 -23.75
N THR A 61 3.95 19.96 -22.62
CA THR A 61 5.32 20.16 -22.11
C THR A 61 5.80 18.92 -21.35
N GLU A 62 6.81 18.24 -21.89
CA GLU A 62 7.45 17.10 -21.23
C GLU A 62 8.72 17.47 -20.45
N GLU A 63 8.94 16.76 -19.34
CA GLU A 63 10.03 17.00 -18.41
C GLU A 63 11.06 15.87 -18.41
N THR A 64 12.30 16.22 -18.04
CA THR A 64 13.30 15.23 -17.64
C THR A 64 12.94 14.68 -16.26
N TRP A 65 13.56 13.56 -15.87
CA TRP A 65 13.30 12.97 -14.56
C TRP A 65 13.54 13.91 -13.37
N ARG A 66 14.47 14.88 -13.52
CA ARG A 66 14.77 15.88 -12.48
C ARG A 66 13.66 16.91 -12.34
N GLY A 67 13.07 17.35 -13.47
CA GLY A 67 11.92 18.27 -13.48
C GLY A 67 10.71 17.60 -12.83
N TYR A 68 10.42 16.38 -13.27
CA TYR A 68 9.34 15.57 -12.73
C TYR A 68 9.49 15.35 -11.21
N ALA A 69 10.69 14.99 -10.74
CA ALA A 69 10.97 14.79 -9.32
C ALA A 69 10.81 16.09 -8.51
N ARG A 70 11.30 17.22 -9.03
CA ARG A 70 11.14 18.53 -8.39
C ARG A 70 9.66 18.86 -8.20
N ASP A 71 8.87 18.78 -9.26
CA ASP A 71 7.45 19.16 -9.24
C ASP A 71 6.66 18.27 -8.29
N LEU A 72 6.92 16.96 -8.31
CA LEU A 72 6.34 16.00 -7.37
C LEU A 72 6.69 16.33 -5.92
N LEU A 73 7.97 16.59 -5.61
CA LEU A 73 8.43 16.86 -4.24
C LEU A 73 7.85 18.18 -3.71
N VAL A 74 7.82 19.23 -4.53
CA VAL A 74 7.22 20.52 -4.16
C VAL A 74 5.72 20.35 -3.90
N PHE A 75 5.02 19.64 -4.79
CA PHE A 75 3.58 19.38 -4.64
C PHE A 75 3.25 18.65 -3.33
N ASN A 76 3.97 17.56 -3.04
CA ASN A 76 3.75 16.79 -1.81
C ASN A 76 4.19 17.59 -0.56
N GLY A 77 5.27 18.37 -0.64
CA GLY A 77 5.69 19.26 0.45
C GLY A 77 4.63 20.32 0.80
N ILE A 78 3.96 20.89 -0.19
CA ILE A 78 2.81 21.79 0.01
C ILE A 78 1.65 21.03 0.67
N GLY A 79 1.38 19.79 0.23
CA GLY A 79 0.37 18.93 0.85
C GLY A 79 0.62 18.67 2.34
N ILE A 80 1.88 18.38 2.72
CA ILE A 80 2.28 18.17 4.12
C ILE A 80 2.07 19.45 4.91
N ALA A 81 2.56 20.60 4.41
CA ALA A 81 2.42 21.88 5.11
C ALA A 81 0.95 22.27 5.30
N PHE A 82 0.13 22.11 4.27
CA PHE A 82 -1.31 22.40 4.33
C PHE A 82 -2.01 21.52 5.37
N LEU A 83 -1.82 20.20 5.31
CA LEU A 83 -2.48 19.28 6.24
C LEU A 83 -1.97 19.48 7.67
N PHE A 84 -0.68 19.72 7.85
CA PHE A 84 -0.09 20.03 9.16
C PHE A 84 -0.77 21.25 9.81
N VAL A 85 -0.87 22.36 9.06
CA VAL A 85 -1.54 23.58 9.56
C VAL A 85 -3.02 23.32 9.84
N LEU A 86 -3.71 22.60 8.95
CA LEU A 86 -5.12 22.25 9.13
C LEU A 86 -5.35 21.53 10.47
N LEU A 87 -4.51 20.53 10.79
CA LEU A 87 -4.63 19.73 12.01
C LEU A 87 -4.27 20.51 13.28
N LEU A 88 -3.32 21.44 13.22
CA LEU A 88 -3.00 22.32 14.34
C LEU A 88 -4.17 23.25 14.71
N VAL A 89 -4.90 23.75 13.72
CA VAL A 89 -5.94 24.76 13.92
C VAL A 89 -7.37 24.21 13.83
N GLN A 90 -7.56 22.89 13.65
CA GLN A 90 -8.89 22.29 13.45
C GLN A 90 -9.91 22.63 14.53
N GLY A 91 -9.46 22.92 15.76
CA GLY A 91 -10.34 23.26 16.89
C GLY A 91 -11.16 24.54 16.69
N VAL A 92 -10.73 25.45 15.81
CA VAL A 92 -11.46 26.70 15.51
C VAL A 92 -12.15 26.69 14.14
N LEU A 93 -12.01 25.62 13.38
CA LEU A 93 -12.56 25.49 12.03
C LEU A 93 -13.99 24.94 12.03
N PRO A 94 -14.79 25.21 10.98
CA PRO A 94 -16.16 24.68 10.88
C PRO A 94 -16.18 23.15 10.71
N LEU A 95 -17.37 22.56 10.73
CA LEU A 95 -17.58 21.11 10.62
C LEU A 95 -16.83 20.32 11.71
N ASN A 96 -16.93 20.81 12.95
CA ASN A 96 -16.37 20.17 14.14
C ASN A 96 -17.46 19.96 15.21
N PRO A 97 -18.49 19.13 14.95
CA PRO A 97 -19.60 18.96 15.90
C PRO A 97 -19.19 18.30 17.21
N ALA A 98 -18.13 17.49 17.20
CA ALA A 98 -17.57 16.85 18.39
C ALA A 98 -16.64 17.77 19.21
N GLY A 99 -16.29 18.96 18.69
CA GLY A 99 -15.38 19.89 19.37
C GLY A 99 -13.96 19.37 19.50
N ALA A 100 -13.47 18.58 18.52
CA ALA A 100 -12.12 18.05 18.51
C ALA A 100 -11.09 19.20 18.59
N PRO A 101 -10.13 19.17 19.54
CA PRO A 101 -9.13 20.22 19.67
C PRO A 101 -8.10 20.17 18.53
N GLY A 102 -7.26 21.20 18.44
CA GLY A 102 -6.04 21.15 17.63
C GLY A 102 -5.14 19.97 18.07
N MET A 103 -4.60 19.22 17.12
CA MET A 103 -3.66 18.14 17.44
C MET A 103 -2.36 18.70 18.01
N ALA A 104 -1.70 17.92 18.88
CA ALA A 104 -0.34 18.24 19.32
C ALA A 104 0.61 18.34 18.10
N PRO A 105 1.62 19.23 18.10
CA PRO A 105 2.44 19.45 16.90
C PRO A 105 3.15 18.21 16.35
N ASP A 106 3.63 17.33 17.22
CA ASP A 106 4.30 16.10 16.80
C ASP A 106 3.32 15.09 16.17
N LEU A 107 2.11 14.94 16.74
CA LEU A 107 1.04 14.12 16.16
C LEU A 107 0.50 14.70 14.85
N ALA A 108 0.33 16.02 14.78
CA ALA A 108 -0.09 16.71 13.57
C ALA A 108 0.92 16.52 12.44
N LEU A 109 2.23 16.61 12.75
CA LEU A 109 3.31 16.37 11.78
C LEU A 109 3.31 14.93 11.29
N ASN A 110 3.25 13.97 12.23
CA ASN A 110 3.18 12.54 11.91
C ASN A 110 1.98 12.23 11.01
N THR A 111 0.80 12.71 11.38
CA THR A 111 -0.43 12.51 10.62
C THR A 111 -0.34 13.18 9.24
N ALA A 112 0.17 14.41 9.14
CA ALA A 112 0.30 15.07 7.85
C ALA A 112 1.24 14.33 6.89
N ILE A 113 2.41 13.91 7.38
CA ILE A 113 3.36 13.10 6.59
C ILE A 113 2.73 11.76 6.23
N SER A 114 2.05 11.11 7.18
CA SER A 114 1.40 9.81 7.00
C SER A 114 0.43 9.79 5.82
N PHE A 115 -0.48 10.76 5.75
CA PHE A 115 -1.47 10.83 4.67
C PHE A 115 -0.86 11.23 3.32
N VAL A 116 0.12 12.14 3.30
CA VAL A 116 0.77 12.54 2.04
C VAL A 116 1.68 11.44 1.49
N THR A 117 2.31 10.66 2.39
CA THR A 117 3.15 9.52 2.00
C THR A 117 2.36 8.28 1.60
N ASN A 118 1.03 8.35 1.59
CA ASN A 118 0.14 7.22 1.30
C ASN A 118 0.28 6.07 2.30
N THR A 119 0.74 6.37 3.52
CA THR A 119 0.89 5.39 4.60
C THR A 119 -0.37 5.35 5.46
N ASN A 120 -0.86 6.52 5.83
CA ASN A 120 -2.03 6.70 6.69
C ASN A 120 -1.98 5.91 8.00
N TRP A 121 -0.78 5.73 8.55
CA TRP A 121 -0.52 5.46 9.95
C TRP A 121 -1.37 6.36 10.86
N GLN A 122 -2.01 5.76 11.86
CA GLN A 122 -2.88 6.43 12.82
C GLN A 122 -2.39 6.15 14.24
N ALA A 123 -1.70 7.15 14.82
CA ALA A 123 -1.38 7.18 16.25
C ALA A 123 -2.50 7.87 17.08
N TYR A 124 -3.73 7.81 16.58
CA TYR A 124 -4.91 8.48 17.12
C TYR A 124 -6.19 7.72 16.76
N ALA A 125 -7.26 7.94 17.53
CA ALA A 125 -8.61 7.48 17.18
C ALA A 125 -9.37 8.61 16.47
N GLY A 126 -9.84 8.36 15.25
CA GLY A 126 -10.38 9.40 14.37
C GLY A 126 -11.64 10.07 14.91
N GLU A 127 -12.52 9.32 15.59
CA GLU A 127 -13.74 9.83 16.23
C GLU A 127 -13.48 10.80 17.38
N ASN A 128 -12.27 10.80 17.96
CA ASN A 128 -11.93 11.64 19.10
C ASN A 128 -10.96 12.78 18.72
N ALA A 129 -10.10 12.53 17.73
CA ALA A 129 -8.98 13.40 17.41
C ALA A 129 -9.16 14.24 16.14
N ALA A 130 -10.08 13.89 15.24
CA ALA A 130 -10.22 14.57 13.95
C ALA A 130 -11.62 15.16 13.73
N SER A 131 -11.68 16.42 13.31
CA SER A 131 -12.92 17.06 12.88
C SER A 131 -13.42 16.53 11.53
N TYR A 132 -14.70 16.73 11.18
CA TYR A 132 -15.21 16.35 9.85
C TYR A 132 -14.53 17.15 8.74
N LEU A 133 -14.14 18.40 9.00
CA LEU A 133 -13.35 19.17 8.03
C LEU A 133 -11.97 18.53 7.80
N SER A 134 -11.28 18.11 8.85
CA SER A 134 -9.98 17.43 8.74
C SER A 134 -10.10 16.13 7.94
N GLN A 135 -11.13 15.33 8.22
CA GLN A 135 -11.43 14.08 7.51
C GLN A 135 -11.73 14.32 6.01
N THR A 136 -12.55 15.33 5.70
CA THR A 136 -13.01 15.58 4.31
C THR A 136 -12.03 16.42 3.48
N ALA A 137 -11.62 17.59 3.97
CA ALA A 137 -10.79 18.54 3.24
C ALA A 137 -9.28 18.32 3.45
N GLY A 138 -8.89 17.51 4.43
CA GLY A 138 -7.52 17.11 4.67
C GLY A 138 -7.25 15.69 4.20
N PHE A 139 -7.72 14.72 4.98
CA PHE A 139 -7.42 13.29 4.81
C PHE A 139 -7.93 12.72 3.49
N THR A 140 -9.21 12.91 3.17
CA THR A 140 -9.79 12.42 1.91
C THR A 140 -9.13 13.06 0.70
N VAL A 141 -8.77 14.35 0.75
CA VAL A 141 -8.00 15.02 -0.32
C VAL A 141 -6.64 14.34 -0.49
N GLN A 142 -5.92 14.09 0.60
CA GLN A 142 -4.65 13.40 0.51
C GLN A 142 -4.82 11.97 -0.01
N HIS A 143 -5.87 11.23 0.36
CA HIS A 143 -6.13 9.88 -0.18
C HIS A 143 -6.13 9.82 -1.72
N PHE A 144 -6.64 10.86 -2.38
CA PHE A 144 -6.60 10.97 -3.84
C PHE A 144 -5.22 11.36 -4.36
N LEU A 145 -4.58 12.35 -3.73
CA LEU A 145 -3.35 12.95 -4.22
C LEU A 145 -2.12 12.07 -3.99
N SER A 146 -2.05 11.36 -2.86
CA SER A 146 -0.97 10.42 -2.53
C SER A 146 -1.01 9.18 -3.42
N ALA A 147 -2.21 8.62 -3.66
CA ALA A 147 -2.43 7.51 -4.57
C ALA A 147 -2.17 7.93 -6.03
N GLY A 148 -2.66 9.11 -6.43
CA GLY A 148 -2.40 9.69 -7.75
C GLY A 148 -0.91 9.92 -8.01
N THR A 149 -0.17 10.38 -6.99
CA THR A 149 1.29 10.52 -7.04
C THR A 149 1.99 9.18 -7.26
N GLY A 150 1.59 8.13 -6.52
CA GLY A 150 2.13 6.78 -6.70
C GLY A 150 1.92 6.26 -8.12
N LEU A 151 0.70 6.39 -8.65
CA LEU A 151 0.39 5.99 -10.02
C LEU A 151 1.17 6.79 -11.07
N ALA A 152 1.32 8.10 -10.85
CA ALA A 152 2.09 8.98 -11.74
C ALA A 152 3.56 8.54 -11.85
N VAL A 153 4.20 8.17 -10.73
CA VAL A 153 5.57 7.64 -10.71
C VAL A 153 5.66 6.31 -11.47
N ALA A 154 4.69 5.40 -11.30
CA ALA A 154 4.65 4.15 -12.06
C ALA A 154 4.49 4.40 -13.57
N VAL A 155 3.64 5.34 -13.96
CA VAL A 155 3.48 5.75 -15.37
C VAL A 155 4.79 6.31 -15.92
N ALA A 156 5.49 7.17 -15.18
CA ALA A 156 6.80 7.71 -15.57
C ALA A 156 7.85 6.60 -15.73
N LEU A 157 7.86 5.60 -14.84
CA LEU A 157 8.72 4.42 -14.96
C LEU A 157 8.41 3.58 -16.20
N VAL A 158 7.13 3.34 -16.50
CA VAL A 158 6.70 2.62 -17.70
C VAL A 158 7.06 3.40 -18.97
N ARG A 159 6.99 4.74 -18.97
CA ARG A 159 7.56 5.57 -20.06
C ARG A 159 9.06 5.38 -20.17
N GLY A 160 9.77 5.37 -19.06
CA GLY A 160 11.21 5.06 -19.00
C GLY A 160 11.57 3.71 -19.61
N LEU A 161 10.71 2.69 -19.45
CA LEU A 161 10.90 1.36 -20.03
C LEU A 161 10.51 1.27 -21.51
N SER A 162 9.42 1.92 -21.92
CA SER A 162 8.87 1.85 -23.29
C SER A 162 9.58 2.74 -24.30
N ARG A 163 9.98 3.96 -23.90
CA ARG A 163 10.65 4.94 -24.78
C ARG A 163 12.05 4.49 -25.17
N ARG A 164 12.61 5.04 -26.25
CA ARG A 164 13.96 4.73 -26.71
C ARG A 164 14.68 6.02 -27.01
N GLU A 165 15.90 6.17 -26.50
CA GLU A 165 16.78 7.31 -26.77
C GLU A 165 16.10 8.67 -26.48
N SER A 166 15.36 8.76 -25.37
CA SER A 166 14.67 9.98 -24.91
C SER A 166 15.23 10.45 -23.56
N ASP A 167 15.29 11.76 -23.35
CA ASP A 167 15.59 12.38 -22.07
C ASP A 167 14.33 12.71 -21.24
N ARG A 168 13.13 12.43 -21.78
CA ARG A 168 11.84 12.83 -21.20
C ARG A 168 11.01 11.64 -20.73
N ILE A 169 10.26 11.85 -19.65
CA ILE A 169 9.37 10.84 -19.04
C ILE A 169 7.94 11.36 -18.82
N GLY A 170 7.53 12.39 -19.56
CA GLY A 170 6.22 13.03 -19.45
C GLY A 170 6.19 14.18 -18.44
N THR A 171 5.04 14.46 -17.84
CA THR A 171 4.84 15.59 -16.90
C THR A 171 4.01 15.14 -15.69
N PHE A 172 4.49 15.49 -14.50
CA PHE A 172 3.85 15.10 -13.24
C PHE A 172 2.40 15.58 -13.15
N TRP A 173 2.14 16.82 -13.58
CA TRP A 173 0.83 17.44 -13.49
C TRP A 173 -0.23 16.70 -14.30
N MET A 174 0.07 16.35 -15.55
CA MET A 174 -0.91 15.64 -16.38
C MET A 174 -1.14 14.22 -15.89
N ASP A 175 -0.09 13.54 -15.42
CA ASP A 175 -0.24 12.20 -14.87
C ASP A 175 -1.10 12.21 -13.61
N LEU A 176 -0.88 13.17 -12.71
CA LEU A 176 -1.67 13.34 -11.50
C LEU A 176 -3.14 13.67 -11.84
N VAL A 177 -3.38 14.64 -12.72
CA VAL A 177 -4.74 15.02 -13.13
C VAL A 177 -5.49 13.85 -13.77
N ARG A 178 -4.83 13.09 -14.65
CA ARG A 178 -5.39 11.89 -15.28
C ARG A 178 -5.65 10.79 -14.27
N ALA A 179 -4.73 10.54 -13.34
CA ALA A 179 -4.91 9.56 -12.28
C ALA A 179 -6.13 9.91 -11.40
N VAL A 180 -6.24 11.15 -10.96
CA VAL A 180 -7.33 11.57 -10.07
C VAL A 180 -8.67 11.63 -10.82
N LEU A 181 -8.76 12.40 -11.91
CA LEU A 181 -10.04 12.65 -12.58
C LEU A 181 -10.46 11.53 -13.55
N GLY A 182 -9.49 10.86 -14.16
CA GLY A 182 -9.73 9.82 -15.15
C GLY A 182 -9.85 8.41 -14.56
N LEU A 183 -9.45 8.21 -13.30
CA LEU A 183 -9.45 6.89 -12.67
C LEU A 183 -10.01 6.91 -11.25
N LEU A 184 -9.33 7.57 -10.31
CA LEU A 184 -9.61 7.41 -8.88
C LEU A 184 -10.97 7.99 -8.49
N LEU A 185 -11.26 9.24 -8.89
CA LEU A 185 -12.51 9.92 -8.55
C LEU A 185 -13.77 9.19 -9.07
N PRO A 186 -13.87 8.80 -10.36
CA PRO A 186 -15.07 8.11 -10.84
C PRO A 186 -15.25 6.73 -10.22
N LEU A 187 -14.16 5.97 -10.01
CA LEU A 187 -14.26 4.67 -9.35
C LEU A 187 -14.60 4.79 -7.86
N ALA A 188 -13.97 5.72 -7.14
CA ALA A 188 -14.27 5.99 -5.73
C ALA A 188 -15.72 6.46 -5.54
N PHE A 189 -16.25 7.27 -6.46
CA PHE A 189 -17.66 7.69 -6.40
C PHE A 189 -18.61 6.49 -6.50
N VAL A 190 -18.40 5.59 -7.46
CA VAL A 190 -19.22 4.37 -7.61
C VAL A 190 -19.05 3.44 -6.40
N ALA A 191 -17.82 3.27 -5.92
CA ALA A 191 -17.52 2.48 -4.73
C ALA A 191 -18.19 3.05 -3.47
N ALA A 192 -18.18 4.37 -3.27
CA ALA A 192 -18.82 5.01 -2.12
C ALA A 192 -20.34 4.77 -2.12
N LEU A 193 -20.99 4.81 -3.29
CA LEU A 193 -22.41 4.46 -3.41
C LEU A 193 -22.67 2.99 -3.11
N LEU A 194 -21.80 2.09 -3.58
CA LEU A 194 -21.89 0.66 -3.28
C LEU A 194 -21.76 0.41 -1.78
N LEU A 195 -20.74 0.98 -1.14
CA LEU A 195 -20.50 0.85 0.31
C LEU A 195 -21.65 1.45 1.13
N ALA A 196 -22.12 2.65 0.77
CA ALA A 196 -23.27 3.27 1.42
C ALA A 196 -24.53 2.40 1.30
N SER A 197 -24.74 1.73 0.16
CA SER A 197 -25.87 0.79 -0.02
C SER A 197 -25.81 -0.42 0.91
N GLN A 198 -24.62 -0.78 1.40
CA GLN A 198 -24.42 -1.87 2.35
C GLN A 198 -24.50 -1.41 3.82
N GLY A 199 -24.59 -0.09 4.08
CA GLY A 199 -24.75 0.47 5.43
C GLY A 199 -23.59 1.33 5.92
N VAL A 200 -22.58 1.60 5.09
CA VAL A 200 -21.51 2.57 5.42
C VAL A 200 -22.13 3.96 5.52
N ILE A 201 -21.86 4.69 6.60
CA ILE A 201 -22.54 5.97 6.84
C ILE A 201 -22.00 7.07 5.92
N GLN A 202 -22.85 8.02 5.56
CA GLN A 202 -22.46 9.20 4.80
C GLN A 202 -23.36 10.39 5.16
N ASN A 203 -23.00 11.12 6.23
CA ASN A 203 -23.75 12.29 6.70
C ASN A 203 -22.82 13.36 7.31
N LEU A 204 -23.40 14.48 7.74
CA LEU A 204 -22.71 15.53 8.51
C LEU A 204 -23.43 15.77 9.84
N ASP A 205 -24.15 14.75 10.31
CA ASP A 205 -24.93 14.84 11.55
C ASP A 205 -23.99 14.95 12.75
N PRO A 206 -24.37 15.65 13.84
CA PRO A 206 -23.63 15.58 15.09
C PRO A 206 -23.67 14.17 15.68
N TYR A 207 -22.78 13.89 16.64
CA TYR A 207 -22.77 12.60 17.33
C TYR A 207 -24.11 12.36 18.02
N VAL A 208 -24.61 11.13 17.93
CA VAL A 208 -25.93 10.76 18.44
C VAL A 208 -25.78 10.04 19.77
N THR A 209 -26.43 10.57 20.81
CA THR A 209 -26.49 9.88 22.11
C THR A 209 -27.73 9.01 22.19
N THR A 210 -27.54 7.72 22.44
CA THR A 210 -28.61 6.74 22.62
C THR A 210 -29.34 6.95 23.96
N PRO A 211 -30.54 6.39 24.15
CA PRO A 211 -31.24 6.41 25.45
C PRO A 211 -30.45 5.76 26.59
N SER A 212 -29.55 4.82 26.28
CA SER A 212 -28.65 4.18 27.24
C SER A 212 -27.39 5.01 27.56
N GLY A 213 -27.26 6.22 26.99
CA GLY A 213 -26.14 7.12 27.23
C GLY A 213 -24.89 6.86 26.38
N GLN A 214 -24.92 5.91 25.44
CA GLN A 214 -23.82 5.67 24.51
C GLN A 214 -23.81 6.75 23.42
N THR A 215 -22.67 7.38 23.20
CA THR A 215 -22.44 8.32 22.09
C THR A 215 -21.96 7.56 20.86
N ILE A 216 -22.66 7.76 19.75
CA ILE A 216 -22.39 7.13 18.46
C ILE A 216 -21.76 8.19 17.53
N PRO A 217 -20.52 7.98 17.06
CA PRO A 217 -19.89 8.92 16.16
C PRO A 217 -20.52 8.81 14.76
N MET A 218 -20.76 9.98 14.15
CA MET A 218 -21.31 10.12 12.79
C MET A 218 -20.25 10.67 11.84
N GLY A 219 -20.56 10.83 10.55
CA GLY A 219 -19.68 11.51 9.61
C GLY A 219 -19.76 11.04 8.15
N PRO A 220 -18.98 11.68 7.26
CA PRO A 220 -18.94 11.38 5.84
C PRO A 220 -18.00 10.21 5.52
N VAL A 221 -18.34 9.01 5.98
CA VAL A 221 -17.44 7.85 5.98
C VAL A 221 -17.34 7.19 4.61
N ALA A 222 -18.45 6.89 3.93
CA ALA A 222 -18.45 6.13 2.67
C ALA A 222 -17.57 6.75 1.57
N SER A 223 -17.54 8.09 1.48
CA SER A 223 -16.67 8.79 0.53
C SER A 223 -15.19 8.62 0.85
N GLN A 224 -14.83 8.65 2.13
CA GLN A 224 -13.45 8.48 2.56
C GLN A 224 -13.04 7.01 2.44
N GLU A 225 -13.92 6.09 2.83
CA GLU A 225 -13.73 4.65 2.79
C GLU A 225 -13.42 4.17 1.37
N ALA A 226 -14.21 4.60 0.40
CA ALA A 226 -14.03 4.20 -0.99
C ALA A 226 -12.65 4.55 -1.55
N ILE A 227 -12.17 5.78 -1.33
CA ILE A 227 -10.82 6.18 -1.79
C ILE A 227 -9.72 5.62 -0.88
N LYS A 228 -10.01 5.40 0.41
CA LYS A 228 -9.09 4.77 1.36
C LYS A 228 -8.64 3.42 0.82
N VAL A 229 -9.58 2.56 0.44
CA VAL A 229 -9.27 1.22 -0.08
C VAL A 229 -8.83 1.24 -1.55
N LEU A 230 -9.48 2.03 -2.42
CA LEU A 230 -9.12 2.09 -3.84
C LEU A 230 -7.71 2.66 -4.09
N GLY A 231 -7.34 3.68 -3.32
CA GLY A 231 -6.02 4.33 -3.41
C GLY A 231 -4.93 3.63 -2.60
N THR A 232 -5.24 2.48 -1.97
CA THR A 232 -4.38 1.77 -1.03
C THR A 232 -3.76 2.70 0.02
N ASN A 233 -4.62 3.46 0.70
CA ASN A 233 -4.24 4.45 1.70
C ASN A 233 -4.34 3.92 3.12
N GLY A 234 -5.49 3.32 3.48
CA GLY A 234 -5.72 2.69 4.78
C GLY A 234 -6.12 3.55 5.96
N GLY A 235 -6.12 4.89 5.85
CA GLY A 235 -6.51 5.77 6.96
C GLY A 235 -8.01 5.71 7.28
N GLY A 236 -8.38 4.98 8.33
CA GLY A 236 -9.78 4.80 8.75
C GLY A 236 -10.40 6.09 9.27
N PHE A 237 -11.72 6.20 9.16
CA PHE A 237 -12.44 7.33 9.77
C PHE A 237 -12.45 7.18 11.30
N PHE A 238 -12.59 5.94 11.78
CA PHE A 238 -12.59 5.54 13.18
C PHE A 238 -11.30 4.79 13.55
N GLY A 239 -10.98 4.74 14.85
CA GLY A 239 -9.80 4.03 15.35
C GLY A 239 -9.79 2.53 15.03
N ALA A 240 -10.98 1.90 14.98
CA ALA A 240 -11.12 0.49 14.59
C ALA A 240 -11.07 0.27 13.06
N ASN A 241 -10.97 1.33 12.26
CA ASN A 241 -10.78 1.27 10.82
C ASN A 241 -11.84 0.38 10.13
N SER A 242 -11.42 -0.53 9.25
CA SER A 242 -12.30 -1.42 8.47
C SER A 242 -12.92 -2.52 9.32
N ALA A 243 -12.53 -2.65 10.60
CA ALA A 243 -13.29 -3.45 11.55
C ALA A 243 -14.55 -2.70 12.01
N HIS A 244 -14.61 -1.37 11.92
CA HIS A 244 -15.74 -0.60 12.41
C HIS A 244 -17.02 -0.85 11.58
N PRO A 245 -18.19 -1.13 12.19
CA PRO A 245 -19.44 -1.39 11.45
C PRO A 245 -19.89 -0.27 10.51
N TYR A 246 -19.52 0.97 10.79
CA TYR A 246 -19.81 2.11 9.91
C TYR A 246 -18.82 2.30 8.76
N GLU A 247 -17.68 1.61 8.76
CA GLU A 247 -16.74 1.56 7.63
C GLU A 247 -16.99 0.30 6.79
N ASN A 248 -17.27 -0.83 7.43
CA ASN A 248 -17.46 -2.13 6.76
C ASN A 248 -18.56 -2.98 7.44
N PRO A 249 -19.85 -2.76 7.08
CA PRO A 249 -21.00 -3.31 7.79
C PRO A 249 -21.28 -4.80 7.52
N THR A 250 -20.88 -5.33 6.37
CA THR A 250 -21.36 -6.63 5.85
C THR A 250 -20.22 -7.47 5.26
N PRO A 251 -20.39 -8.81 5.14
CA PRO A 251 -19.44 -9.63 4.39
C PRO A 251 -19.26 -9.17 2.93
N LEU A 252 -20.30 -8.58 2.32
CA LEU A 252 -20.26 -8.09 0.94
C LEU A 252 -19.45 -6.79 0.82
N SER A 253 -19.60 -5.85 1.76
CA SER A 253 -18.73 -4.66 1.82
C SER A 253 -17.28 -5.06 2.02
N ASN A 254 -17.01 -6.06 2.88
CA ASN A 254 -15.67 -6.57 3.09
C ASN A 254 -15.04 -7.10 1.79
N LEU A 255 -15.78 -7.93 1.05
CA LEU A 255 -15.30 -8.44 -0.24
C LEU A 255 -15.12 -7.31 -1.27
N ALA A 256 -15.99 -6.30 -1.25
CA ALA A 256 -15.88 -5.13 -2.13
C ALA A 256 -14.64 -4.28 -1.78
N GLU A 257 -14.33 -4.08 -0.51
CA GLU A 257 -13.11 -3.39 -0.06
C GLU A 257 -11.85 -4.15 -0.50
N VAL A 258 -11.79 -5.47 -0.28
CA VAL A 258 -10.69 -6.31 -0.80
C VAL A 258 -10.55 -6.21 -2.31
N PHE A 259 -11.67 -6.18 -3.03
CA PHE A 259 -11.65 -5.99 -4.48
C PHE A 259 -11.04 -4.63 -4.86
N LEU A 260 -11.43 -3.55 -4.19
CA LEU A 260 -10.93 -2.21 -4.44
C LEU A 260 -9.44 -2.05 -4.09
N LEU A 261 -8.99 -2.66 -2.99
CA LEU A 261 -7.57 -2.73 -2.58
C LEU A 261 -6.68 -3.25 -3.71
N LEU A 262 -7.10 -4.35 -4.34
CA LEU A 262 -6.30 -5.06 -5.33
C LEU A 262 -6.49 -4.56 -6.77
N LEU A 263 -7.60 -3.87 -7.08
CA LEU A 263 -8.01 -3.57 -8.45
C LEU A 263 -6.98 -2.75 -9.24
N VAL A 264 -6.55 -1.62 -8.69
CA VAL A 264 -5.60 -0.72 -9.38
C VAL A 264 -4.20 -1.35 -9.42
N PRO A 265 -3.63 -1.86 -8.31
CA PRO A 265 -2.35 -2.58 -8.33
C PRO A 265 -2.31 -3.75 -9.33
N ALA A 266 -3.38 -4.56 -9.40
CA ALA A 266 -3.50 -5.66 -10.36
C ALA A 266 -3.59 -5.19 -11.82
N ALA A 267 -4.13 -4.00 -12.08
CA ALA A 267 -4.26 -3.44 -13.42
C ALA A 267 -2.94 -2.88 -13.99
N VAL A 268 -2.02 -2.42 -13.13
CA VAL A 268 -0.76 -1.77 -13.55
C VAL A 268 0.16 -2.71 -14.36
N PRO A 269 0.36 -4.00 -14.01
CA PRO A 269 1.11 -4.93 -14.86
C PRO A 269 0.52 -5.09 -16.26
N PHE A 270 -0.81 -5.14 -16.39
CA PHE A 270 -1.46 -5.21 -17.71
C PHE A 270 -1.29 -3.92 -18.50
N MET A 271 -1.39 -2.75 -17.85
CA MET A 271 -1.07 -1.46 -18.46
C MET A 271 0.36 -1.45 -18.99
N PHE A 272 1.31 -1.90 -18.19
CA PHE A 272 2.72 -2.02 -18.57
C PHE A 272 2.90 -2.90 -19.81
N GLY A 273 2.28 -4.09 -19.84
CA GLY A 273 2.37 -5.01 -20.97
C GLY A 273 1.86 -4.40 -22.29
N GLU A 274 0.78 -3.62 -22.24
CA GLU A 274 0.29 -2.87 -23.41
C GLU A 274 1.24 -1.74 -23.81
N ALA A 275 1.72 -0.95 -22.83
CA ALA A 275 2.58 0.20 -23.08
C ALA A 275 3.96 -0.17 -23.67
N VAL A 276 4.51 -1.33 -23.31
CA VAL A 276 5.78 -1.82 -23.90
C VAL A 276 5.58 -2.63 -25.19
N GLY A 277 4.33 -2.90 -25.57
CA GLY A 277 4.00 -3.67 -26.78
C GLY A 277 4.21 -5.19 -26.66
N ASP A 278 4.42 -5.72 -25.46
CA ASP A 278 4.51 -7.17 -25.19
C ASP A 278 3.70 -7.54 -23.94
N ARG A 279 2.45 -7.96 -24.17
CA ARG A 279 1.51 -8.38 -23.11
C ARG A 279 2.04 -9.52 -22.24
N ARG A 280 2.95 -10.35 -22.75
CA ARG A 280 3.51 -11.48 -21.98
C ARG A 280 4.33 -10.99 -20.78
N GLN A 281 4.97 -9.83 -20.89
CA GLN A 281 5.73 -9.23 -19.79
C GLN A 281 4.79 -8.79 -18.67
N GLY A 282 3.70 -8.09 -19.02
CA GLY A 282 2.66 -7.70 -18.06
C GLY A 282 1.99 -8.91 -17.39
N ASN A 283 1.63 -9.93 -18.18
CA ASN A 283 1.05 -11.16 -17.68
C ASN A 283 1.99 -11.93 -16.75
N LEU A 284 3.30 -11.95 -17.03
CA LEU A 284 4.28 -12.59 -16.16
C LEU A 284 4.37 -11.88 -14.82
N LEU A 285 4.48 -10.54 -14.82
CA LEU A 285 4.56 -9.78 -13.57
C LEU A 285 3.27 -9.95 -12.75
N TYR A 286 2.10 -9.87 -13.38
CA TYR A 286 0.83 -10.19 -12.72
C TYR A 286 0.85 -11.61 -12.13
N GLY A 287 1.31 -12.61 -12.89
CA GLY A 287 1.41 -14.00 -12.45
C GLY A 287 2.31 -14.18 -11.22
N VAL A 288 3.43 -13.47 -11.16
CA VAL A 288 4.32 -13.47 -9.99
C VAL A 288 3.64 -12.83 -8.78
N MET A 289 3.02 -11.66 -8.97
CA MET A 289 2.32 -10.93 -7.90
C MET A 289 1.17 -11.75 -7.29
N ILE A 290 0.33 -12.35 -8.13
CA ILE A 290 -0.81 -13.16 -7.65
C ILE A 290 -0.35 -14.48 -7.03
N ALA A 291 0.74 -15.08 -7.50
CA ALA A 291 1.29 -16.30 -6.90
C ALA A 291 1.81 -16.05 -5.47
N LEU A 292 2.54 -14.95 -5.26
CA LEU A 292 2.99 -14.53 -3.93
C LEU A 292 1.80 -14.24 -3.01
N PHE A 293 0.80 -13.51 -3.51
CA PHE A 293 -0.42 -13.20 -2.77
C PHE A 293 -1.18 -14.47 -2.33
N LEU A 294 -1.42 -15.41 -3.25
CA LEU A 294 -2.14 -16.65 -2.94
C LEU A 294 -1.36 -17.55 -1.98
N GLY A 295 -0.02 -17.60 -2.12
CA GLY A 295 0.84 -18.33 -1.18
C GLY A 295 0.76 -17.75 0.23
N ALA A 296 0.79 -16.42 0.36
CA ALA A 296 0.64 -15.73 1.63
C ALA A 296 -0.75 -15.96 2.23
N PHE A 297 -1.83 -15.80 1.45
CA PHE A 297 -3.19 -16.07 1.91
C PHE A 297 -3.34 -17.50 2.43
N ALA A 298 -2.86 -18.49 1.67
CA ALA A 298 -2.97 -19.90 2.06
C ALA A 298 -2.21 -20.17 3.37
N PHE A 299 -1.02 -19.57 3.54
CA PHE A 299 -0.23 -19.73 4.76
C PHE A 299 -0.88 -19.05 5.96
N LEU A 300 -1.39 -17.82 5.80
CA LEU A 300 -2.12 -17.09 6.83
C LEU A 300 -3.38 -17.84 7.27
N TYR A 301 -4.20 -18.26 6.31
CA TYR A 301 -5.41 -19.03 6.58
C TYR A 301 -5.11 -20.32 7.33
N ALA A 302 -4.08 -21.07 6.91
CA ALA A 302 -3.68 -22.30 7.57
C ALA A 302 -3.17 -22.08 9.01
N ALA A 303 -2.41 -21.00 9.24
CA ALA A 303 -1.90 -20.65 10.57
C ALA A 303 -3.04 -20.30 11.54
N GLU A 304 -3.95 -19.43 11.13
CA GLU A 304 -5.12 -19.04 11.94
C GLU A 304 -6.10 -20.21 12.13
N LEU A 305 -6.25 -21.09 11.14
CA LEU A 305 -7.07 -22.30 11.26
C LEU A 305 -6.48 -23.30 12.27
N ALA A 306 -5.14 -23.43 12.32
CA ALA A 306 -4.47 -24.26 13.33
C ALA A 306 -4.68 -23.73 14.75
N GLY A 307 -4.80 -22.40 14.89
CA GLY A 307 -5.24 -21.73 16.09
C GLY A 307 -4.24 -21.74 17.24
N ASN A 308 -4.74 -21.50 18.46
CA ASN A 308 -3.93 -21.48 19.67
C ASN A 308 -4.12 -22.78 20.48
N PRO A 309 -3.08 -23.61 20.64
CA PRO A 309 -3.17 -24.88 21.38
C PRO A 309 -3.52 -24.71 22.86
N LEU A 310 -3.28 -23.54 23.45
CA LEU A 310 -3.68 -23.22 24.83
C LEU A 310 -5.20 -23.08 25.00
N LEU A 311 -5.92 -22.88 23.89
CA LEU A 311 -7.38 -22.84 23.85
C LEU A 311 -7.99 -24.20 23.47
N ALA A 312 -7.21 -25.29 23.52
CA ALA A 312 -7.68 -26.64 23.24
C ALA A 312 -8.89 -27.01 24.13
N GLY A 313 -10.09 -26.95 23.56
CA GLY A 313 -11.35 -27.14 24.28
C GLY A 313 -12.44 -26.14 23.89
N THR A 314 -12.08 -25.01 23.26
CA THR A 314 -13.04 -24.13 22.61
C THR A 314 -13.34 -24.61 21.18
N GLN A 315 -14.60 -24.48 20.76
CA GLN A 315 -15.00 -24.84 19.39
C GLN A 315 -14.71 -23.67 18.45
N GLY A 316 -14.01 -23.91 17.35
CA GLY A 316 -13.79 -22.94 16.27
C GLY A 316 -12.31 -22.59 16.04
N PHE A 317 -12.06 -21.39 15.54
CA PHE A 317 -10.73 -20.79 15.36
C PHE A 317 -10.59 -19.57 16.31
N PRO A 318 -9.37 -19.04 16.55
CA PRO A 318 -9.18 -17.88 17.41
C PRO A 318 -9.97 -16.66 16.93
N MET A 319 -10.89 -16.18 17.76
CA MET A 319 -11.73 -15.01 17.47
C MET A 319 -11.18 -13.71 18.09
N GLU A 320 -10.08 -13.76 18.83
CA GLU A 320 -9.43 -12.56 19.38
C GLU A 320 -9.00 -11.64 18.23
N GLY A 321 -9.35 -10.36 18.34
CA GLY A 321 -9.14 -9.36 17.29
C GLY A 321 -9.90 -9.60 15.98
N LYS A 322 -10.87 -10.52 15.90
CA LYS A 322 -11.63 -10.85 14.69
C LYS A 322 -13.08 -10.41 14.75
N GLU A 323 -13.68 -10.22 13.57
CA GLU A 323 -15.08 -9.86 13.43
C GLU A 323 -15.96 -11.04 13.04
N VAL A 324 -17.09 -11.19 13.76
CA VAL A 324 -18.08 -12.24 13.47
C VAL A 324 -18.72 -12.10 12.09
N ARG A 325 -18.66 -10.90 11.51
CA ARG A 325 -19.19 -10.57 10.17
C ARG A 325 -18.40 -11.28 9.06
N PHE A 326 -17.08 -11.40 9.18
CA PHE A 326 -16.22 -11.74 8.05
C PHE A 326 -15.80 -13.22 8.06
N GLY A 327 -15.76 -13.83 9.23
CA GLY A 327 -15.25 -15.20 9.39
C GLY A 327 -13.77 -15.31 9.02
N LEU A 328 -13.23 -16.53 9.08
CA LEU A 328 -11.80 -16.74 8.88
C LEU A 328 -11.37 -16.42 7.44
N GLY A 329 -12.10 -16.91 6.43
CA GLY A 329 -11.78 -16.67 5.03
C GLY A 329 -11.78 -15.19 4.67
N GLY A 330 -12.80 -14.45 5.12
CA GLY A 330 -12.91 -13.00 4.88
C GLY A 330 -11.77 -12.22 5.54
N THR A 331 -11.48 -12.50 6.81
CA THR A 331 -10.39 -11.82 7.51
C THR A 331 -9.02 -12.18 6.97
N ALA A 332 -8.73 -13.46 6.70
CA ALA A 332 -7.43 -13.85 6.15
C ALA A 332 -7.21 -13.22 4.77
N LEU A 333 -8.26 -13.14 3.95
CA LEU A 333 -8.19 -12.50 2.64
C LEU A 333 -7.93 -11.00 2.76
N PHE A 334 -8.62 -10.30 3.68
CA PHE A 334 -8.44 -8.87 3.90
C PHE A 334 -7.05 -8.56 4.48
N ALA A 335 -6.63 -9.27 5.52
CA ALA A 335 -5.31 -9.11 6.13
C ALA A 335 -4.17 -9.35 5.14
N THR A 336 -4.31 -10.36 4.26
CA THR A 336 -3.34 -10.59 3.18
C THR A 336 -3.38 -9.43 2.18
N ALA A 337 -4.55 -9.00 1.72
CA ALA A 337 -4.68 -7.94 0.72
C ALA A 337 -4.10 -6.62 1.22
N THR A 338 -4.53 -6.15 2.38
CA THR A 338 -4.14 -4.84 2.91
C THR A 338 -2.63 -4.72 3.19
N THR A 339 -1.99 -5.81 3.63
CA THR A 339 -0.54 -5.83 3.90
C THR A 339 0.28 -6.11 2.66
N ALA A 340 -0.26 -6.87 1.70
CA ALA A 340 0.38 -7.08 0.40
C ALA A 340 0.31 -5.84 -0.51
N THR A 341 -0.71 -4.99 -0.35
CA THR A 341 -0.94 -3.83 -1.21
C THR A 341 -0.58 -2.48 -0.59
N SER A 342 0.26 -2.41 0.45
CA SER A 342 0.60 -1.12 1.08
C SER A 342 -0.62 -0.34 1.57
N CYS A 343 -1.77 -0.97 1.81
CA CYS A 343 -2.95 -0.19 2.14
C CYS A 343 -3.00 0.13 3.62
N GLY A 344 -2.87 -0.86 4.50
CA GLY A 344 -2.93 -0.60 5.93
C GLY A 344 -4.32 -0.42 6.53
N ALA A 345 -5.38 -0.58 5.73
CA ALA A 345 -6.72 -0.78 6.26
C ALA A 345 -6.76 -2.08 7.08
N VAL A 346 -7.40 -2.09 8.23
CA VAL A 346 -7.41 -3.27 9.12
C VAL A 346 -8.85 -3.63 9.48
N ASP A 347 -9.28 -4.85 9.11
CA ASP A 347 -10.60 -5.41 9.46
C ASP A 347 -10.56 -6.33 10.70
N ALA A 348 -9.36 -6.59 11.20
CA ALA A 348 -9.06 -7.43 12.35
C ALA A 348 -7.71 -7.08 12.95
N MET A 349 -7.60 -7.04 14.28
CA MET A 349 -6.37 -6.63 14.97
C MET A 349 -5.26 -7.66 14.79
N PHE A 350 -4.19 -7.28 14.08
CA PHE A 350 -3.08 -8.19 13.73
C PHE A 350 -2.23 -8.62 14.93
N ASP A 351 -2.19 -7.81 16.00
CA ASP A 351 -1.57 -8.16 17.28
C ASP A 351 -2.21 -9.41 17.91
N SER A 352 -3.47 -9.67 17.58
CA SER A 352 -4.23 -10.81 18.08
C SER A 352 -4.15 -12.05 17.18
N PHE A 353 -3.40 -11.99 16.08
CA PHE A 353 -3.23 -13.16 15.22
C PHE A 353 -2.34 -14.18 15.93
N THR A 354 -2.47 -15.45 15.52
CA THR A 354 -1.49 -16.47 15.91
C THR A 354 -0.10 -16.01 15.48
N PRO A 355 0.99 -16.45 16.15
CA PRO A 355 2.33 -15.92 15.83
C PRO A 355 2.74 -16.13 14.37
N LEU A 356 2.39 -17.29 13.79
CA LEU A 356 2.59 -17.56 12.36
C LEU A 356 1.58 -16.84 11.46
N GLY A 357 0.37 -16.56 11.96
CA GLY A 357 -0.58 -15.70 11.29
C GLY A 357 -0.03 -14.28 11.16
N GLY A 358 0.43 -13.67 12.26
CA GLY A 358 1.06 -12.35 12.28
C GLY A 358 2.35 -12.27 11.48
N LEU A 359 3.11 -13.37 11.36
CA LEU A 359 4.29 -13.45 10.49
C LEU A 359 3.98 -13.15 9.02
N VAL A 360 2.78 -13.50 8.53
CA VAL A 360 2.46 -13.32 7.10
C VAL A 360 2.28 -11.85 6.72
N PRO A 361 1.39 -11.06 7.36
CA PRO A 361 1.34 -9.61 7.18
C PRO A 361 2.71 -8.96 7.33
N PHE A 362 3.47 -9.38 8.34
CA PHE A 362 4.78 -8.84 8.64
C PHE A 362 5.79 -9.09 7.50
N ALA A 363 5.81 -10.31 6.96
CA ALA A 363 6.66 -10.67 5.83
C ALA A 363 6.25 -9.97 4.53
N LEU A 364 4.95 -9.84 4.27
CA LEU A 364 4.44 -9.14 3.08
C LEU A 364 4.91 -7.67 3.02
N ILE A 365 4.89 -6.99 4.16
CA ILE A 365 5.41 -5.62 4.29
C ILE A 365 6.92 -5.61 4.09
N LEU A 366 7.65 -6.46 4.81
CA LEU A 366 9.13 -6.48 4.80
C LEU A 366 9.74 -6.96 3.48
N PHE A 367 9.01 -7.73 2.67
CA PHE A 367 9.46 -8.14 1.34
C PHE A 367 9.25 -7.04 0.29
N GLY A 368 8.90 -5.81 0.72
CA GLY A 368 8.80 -4.62 -0.12
C GLY A 368 7.45 -4.48 -0.82
N GLU A 369 6.40 -5.12 -0.29
CA GLU A 369 5.02 -4.97 -0.77
C GLU A 369 4.87 -5.25 -2.27
N VAL A 370 5.41 -6.40 -2.70
CA VAL A 370 5.46 -6.78 -4.11
C VAL A 370 4.33 -7.73 -4.53
N ALA A 371 3.48 -8.15 -3.60
CA ALA A 371 2.33 -9.03 -3.86
C ALA A 371 1.10 -8.20 -4.26
N HIS A 372 1.25 -7.62 -5.46
CA HIS A 372 0.59 -6.45 -6.05
C HIS A 372 1.09 -5.09 -5.56
N GLY A 373 1.21 -4.90 -4.24
CA GLY A 373 1.70 -3.66 -3.66
C GLY A 373 0.78 -2.46 -3.79
N GLY A 374 1.24 -1.30 -3.31
CA GLY A 374 0.46 -0.07 -3.34
C GLY A 374 0.22 0.47 -4.74
N VAL A 375 -0.74 1.39 -4.87
CA VAL A 375 -1.08 2.07 -6.13
C VAL A 375 0.18 2.74 -6.72
N GLY A 376 0.76 2.08 -7.71
CA GLY A 376 2.01 2.46 -8.37
C GLY A 376 3.28 2.01 -7.63
N SER A 377 3.39 2.21 -6.32
CA SER A 377 4.61 1.87 -5.55
C SER A 377 4.99 0.39 -5.67
N GLY A 378 4.01 -0.52 -5.55
CA GLY A 378 4.22 -1.96 -5.68
C GLY A 378 4.84 -2.37 -7.01
N PHE A 379 4.33 -1.77 -8.10
CA PHE A 379 4.87 -2.01 -9.44
C PHE A 379 6.29 -1.45 -9.59
N CYS A 380 6.59 -0.28 -9.03
CA CYS A 380 7.93 0.30 -9.03
C CYS A 380 8.93 -0.61 -8.30
N THR A 381 8.58 -1.10 -7.11
CA THR A 381 9.41 -2.05 -6.35
C THR A 381 9.57 -3.38 -7.09
N MET A 382 8.49 -3.90 -7.71
CA MET A 382 8.56 -5.10 -8.55
C MET A 382 9.54 -4.92 -9.71
N ILE A 383 9.52 -3.78 -10.40
CA ILE A 383 10.48 -3.49 -11.47
C ILE A 383 11.91 -3.37 -10.93
N ALA A 384 12.11 -2.79 -9.74
CA ALA A 384 13.42 -2.78 -9.10
C ALA A 384 13.95 -4.20 -8.85
N PHE A 385 13.10 -5.12 -8.34
CA PHE A 385 13.46 -6.54 -8.21
C PHE A 385 13.70 -7.23 -9.55
N VAL A 386 12.96 -6.88 -10.61
CA VAL A 386 13.21 -7.37 -11.97
C VAL A 386 14.61 -6.93 -12.45
N VAL A 387 15.00 -5.68 -12.21
CA VAL A 387 16.33 -5.17 -12.56
C VAL A 387 17.41 -5.95 -11.80
N VAL A 388 17.24 -6.16 -10.49
CA VAL A 388 18.16 -6.97 -9.67
C VAL A 388 18.22 -8.42 -10.16
N ALA A 389 17.07 -9.05 -10.44
CA ALA A 389 17.00 -10.44 -10.89
C ALA A 389 17.67 -10.64 -12.25
N VAL A 390 17.43 -9.75 -13.21
CA VAL A 390 18.10 -9.74 -14.52
C VAL A 390 19.60 -9.48 -14.37
N PHE A 391 19.99 -8.60 -13.45
CA PHE A 391 21.40 -8.33 -13.17
C PHE A 391 22.13 -9.57 -12.67
N ILE A 392 21.60 -10.25 -11.66
CA ILE A 392 22.20 -11.47 -11.12
C ILE A 392 22.21 -12.58 -12.18
N ALA A 393 21.10 -12.78 -12.91
CA ALA A 393 21.03 -13.79 -13.97
C ALA A 393 22.03 -13.53 -15.10
N GLY A 394 22.19 -12.27 -15.52
CA GLY A 394 23.18 -11.87 -16.52
C GLY A 394 24.60 -12.21 -16.07
N LEU A 395 24.96 -11.86 -14.83
CA LEU A 395 26.26 -12.19 -14.26
C LEU A 395 26.51 -13.71 -14.19
N MET A 396 25.52 -14.50 -13.77
CA MET A 396 25.64 -15.96 -13.67
C MET A 396 25.88 -16.63 -15.02
N ILE A 397 25.35 -16.08 -16.10
CA ILE A 397 25.52 -16.61 -17.47
C ILE A 397 26.72 -15.95 -18.18
N GLY A 398 27.41 -15.01 -17.54
CA GLY A 398 28.57 -14.28 -18.10
C GLY A 398 28.18 -13.31 -19.20
N ARG A 399 26.99 -12.70 -19.12
CA ARG A 399 26.44 -11.76 -20.10
C ARG A 399 26.11 -10.41 -19.46
N THR A 400 26.08 -9.36 -20.27
CA THR A 400 25.61 -8.06 -19.79
C THR A 400 24.12 -8.15 -19.45
N PRO A 401 23.71 -7.74 -18.24
CA PRO A 401 22.31 -7.67 -17.86
C PRO A 401 21.46 -6.82 -18.81
N GLU A 402 20.29 -7.31 -19.18
CA GLU A 402 19.40 -6.67 -20.14
C GLU A 402 17.92 -6.95 -19.84
N TYR A 403 17.11 -5.89 -19.78
CA TYR A 403 15.66 -5.99 -19.63
C TYR A 403 14.97 -5.23 -20.77
N LEU A 404 14.05 -5.88 -21.49
CA LEU A 404 13.35 -5.32 -22.66
C LEU A 404 14.28 -4.71 -23.73
N GLY A 405 15.41 -5.36 -24.01
CA GLY A 405 16.40 -4.84 -24.96
C GLY A 405 17.33 -3.76 -24.38
N LYS A 406 17.08 -3.27 -23.16
CA LYS A 406 17.86 -2.21 -22.53
C LYS A 406 18.90 -2.80 -21.60
N LYS A 407 20.16 -2.46 -21.83
CA LYS A 407 21.27 -2.84 -20.95
C LYS A 407 21.13 -2.15 -19.60
N ILE A 408 21.28 -2.92 -18.53
CA ILE A 408 21.29 -2.41 -17.16
C ILE A 408 22.76 -2.09 -16.80
N GLY A 409 23.04 -0.82 -16.55
CA GLY A 409 24.35 -0.35 -16.11
C GLY A 409 24.42 -0.18 -14.59
N VAL A 410 25.47 0.52 -14.15
CA VAL A 410 25.72 0.80 -12.73
C VAL A 410 24.61 1.67 -12.14
N LEU A 411 24.28 2.80 -12.79
CA LEU A 411 23.26 3.72 -12.30
C LEU A 411 21.90 3.04 -12.16
N GLU A 412 21.48 2.26 -13.15
CA GLU A 412 20.20 1.55 -13.08
C GLU A 412 20.16 0.55 -11.92
N MET A 413 21.26 -0.15 -11.67
CA MET A 413 21.38 -1.08 -10.55
C MET A 413 21.38 -0.35 -9.19
N GLU A 414 22.14 0.73 -9.04
CA GLU A 414 22.17 1.55 -7.82
C GLU A 414 20.79 2.10 -7.47
N MET A 415 20.06 2.60 -8.47
CA MET A 415 18.70 3.10 -8.25
C MET A 415 17.72 1.97 -7.90
N ALA A 416 17.80 0.81 -8.56
CA ALA A 416 16.98 -0.34 -8.22
C ALA A 416 17.23 -0.83 -6.78
N VAL A 417 18.49 -0.87 -6.35
CA VAL A 417 18.85 -1.21 -4.97
C VAL A 417 18.33 -0.16 -3.98
N ALA A 418 18.44 1.13 -4.32
CA ALA A 418 17.89 2.20 -3.49
C ALA A 418 16.36 2.08 -3.32
N VAL A 419 15.64 1.72 -4.38
CA VAL A 419 14.18 1.46 -4.32
C VAL A 419 13.88 0.28 -3.41
N ALA A 420 14.56 -0.85 -3.61
CA ALA A 420 14.24 -2.11 -2.92
C ALA A 420 14.68 -2.15 -1.44
N LEU A 421 15.79 -1.50 -1.08
CA LEU A 421 16.40 -1.68 0.25
C LEU A 421 16.20 -0.51 1.22
N THR A 422 15.86 0.69 0.74
CA THR A 422 15.71 1.86 1.63
C THR A 422 14.73 1.60 2.78
N PRO A 423 13.51 1.08 2.54
CA PRO A 423 12.59 0.77 3.63
C PRO A 423 13.21 -0.20 4.64
N GLY A 424 13.84 -1.28 4.17
CA GLY A 424 14.44 -2.27 5.05
C GLY A 424 15.56 -1.73 5.93
N VAL A 425 16.41 -0.85 5.39
CA VAL A 425 17.44 -0.17 6.20
C VAL A 425 16.80 0.68 7.30
N LEU A 426 15.73 1.43 6.97
CA LEU A 426 15.01 2.24 7.96
C LEU A 426 14.40 1.37 9.07
N VAL A 427 13.76 0.25 8.71
CA VAL A 427 13.20 -0.69 9.68
C VAL A 427 14.25 -1.15 10.69
N LEU A 428 15.39 -1.64 10.20
CA LEU A 428 16.45 -2.18 11.05
C LEU A 428 17.05 -1.10 11.95
N VAL A 429 17.35 0.08 11.40
CA VAL A 429 17.99 1.16 12.14
C VAL A 429 17.03 1.75 13.19
N LEU A 430 15.79 2.06 12.81
CA LEU A 430 14.84 2.68 13.74
C LEU A 430 14.36 1.72 14.82
N SER A 431 14.17 0.44 14.48
CA SER A 431 13.86 -0.59 15.49
C SER A 431 15.02 -0.76 16.47
N ALA A 432 16.27 -0.78 16.00
CA ALA A 432 17.44 -0.86 16.88
C ALA A 432 17.52 0.35 17.83
N VAL A 433 17.23 1.56 17.33
CA VAL A 433 17.15 2.76 18.17
C VAL A 433 16.03 2.65 19.20
N ALA A 434 14.83 2.21 18.79
CA ALA A 434 13.69 2.05 19.69
C ALA A 434 13.96 1.06 20.82
N LEU A 435 14.65 -0.06 20.53
CA LEU A 435 15.07 -1.05 21.52
C LEU A 435 16.17 -0.54 22.47
N ALA A 436 16.91 0.49 22.06
CA ALA A 436 17.99 1.09 22.86
C ALA A 436 17.52 2.21 23.80
N VAL A 437 16.28 2.68 23.67
CA VAL A 437 15.75 3.79 24.50
C VAL A 437 14.51 3.38 25.31
N PRO A 438 14.36 3.86 26.56
CA PRO A 438 13.19 3.54 27.39
C PRO A 438 11.86 3.97 26.74
N ALA A 439 11.84 5.12 26.05
CA ALA A 439 10.64 5.62 25.39
C ALA A 439 10.17 4.74 24.22
N GLY A 440 11.07 3.96 23.61
CA GLY A 440 10.73 3.04 22.52
C GLY A 440 10.20 1.71 23.03
N THR A 441 10.83 1.16 24.08
CA THR A 441 10.45 -0.13 24.67
C THR A 441 9.21 -0.05 25.57
N ALA A 442 8.98 1.07 26.27
CA ALA A 442 7.83 1.24 27.15
C ALA A 442 6.48 1.37 26.43
N ALA A 443 6.50 1.57 25.10
CA ALA A 443 5.29 1.67 24.29
C ALA A 443 4.70 0.30 23.91
N ALA A 444 5.48 -0.77 24.01
CA ALA A 444 5.02 -2.13 23.70
C ALA A 444 4.01 -2.61 24.75
N LEU A 445 2.92 -3.22 24.28
CA LEU A 445 1.85 -3.72 25.13
C LEU A 445 2.14 -5.15 25.57
N ASN A 446 2.47 -6.01 24.61
CA ASN A 446 2.69 -7.42 24.87
C ASN A 446 4.15 -7.68 25.27
N PRO A 447 4.40 -8.56 26.28
CA PRO A 447 5.75 -8.90 26.69
C PRO A 447 6.43 -9.88 25.72
N GLY A 448 7.73 -10.11 25.94
CA GLY A 448 8.47 -11.18 25.27
C GLY A 448 8.67 -10.96 23.76
N PRO A 449 8.74 -12.03 22.96
CA PRO A 449 8.93 -11.95 21.51
C PRO A 449 7.83 -11.17 20.77
N HIS A 450 6.61 -11.14 21.30
CA HIS A 450 5.50 -10.40 20.67
C HIS A 450 5.73 -8.88 20.76
N GLY A 451 6.20 -8.37 21.90
CA GLY A 451 6.55 -6.95 22.04
C GLY A 451 7.69 -6.50 21.11
N LEU A 452 8.65 -7.39 20.81
CA LEU A 452 9.63 -7.11 19.75
C LEU A 452 8.94 -7.00 18.38
N SER A 453 7.99 -7.89 18.11
CA SER A 453 7.22 -7.89 16.86
C SER A 453 6.38 -6.63 16.73
N GLU A 454 5.72 -6.14 17.78
CA GLU A 454 4.98 -4.86 17.80
C GLU A 454 5.85 -3.68 17.36
N ILE A 455 7.03 -3.52 17.97
CA ILE A 455 7.96 -2.41 17.70
C ILE A 455 8.42 -2.47 16.25
N VAL A 456 8.89 -3.64 15.81
CA VAL A 456 9.45 -3.79 14.46
C VAL A 456 8.35 -3.72 13.41
N TYR A 457 7.15 -4.26 13.67
CA TYR A 457 6.00 -4.17 12.78
C TYR A 457 5.60 -2.71 12.54
N ALA A 458 5.58 -1.89 13.60
CA ALA A 458 5.28 -0.47 13.46
C ALA A 458 6.26 0.23 12.52
N PHE A 459 7.58 0.02 12.67
CA PHE A 459 8.56 0.59 11.74
C PHE A 459 8.53 -0.06 10.36
N ALA A 460 8.23 -1.36 10.25
CA ALA A 460 8.01 -2.04 8.98
C ALA A 460 6.90 -1.37 8.18
N SER A 461 5.75 -1.18 8.83
CA SER A 461 4.59 -0.53 8.24
C SER A 461 4.89 0.93 7.87
N MET A 462 5.44 1.72 8.79
CA MET A 462 5.74 3.13 8.53
C MET A 462 6.81 3.32 7.44
N ALA A 463 7.88 2.52 7.42
CA ALA A 463 8.97 2.66 6.45
C ALA A 463 8.62 2.14 5.05
N ASN A 464 7.73 1.15 4.93
CA ASN A 464 7.23 0.67 3.64
C ASN A 464 5.98 1.41 3.17
N ASN A 465 5.47 2.36 3.95
CA ASN A 465 4.22 3.08 3.68
C ASN A 465 2.98 2.18 3.67
N ASN A 466 2.96 1.13 4.51
CA ASN A 466 1.81 0.24 4.61
C ASN A 466 0.63 0.88 5.34
N GLY A 467 0.83 1.36 6.57
CA GLY A 467 -0.23 1.94 7.39
C GLY A 467 -0.84 1.02 8.43
N SER A 468 -0.81 -0.30 8.22
CA SER A 468 -1.36 -1.22 9.21
C SER A 468 -0.56 -1.17 10.50
N ALA A 469 -1.21 -1.46 11.62
CA ALA A 469 -0.55 -1.60 12.90
C ALA A 469 -1.04 -2.90 13.54
N PHE A 470 -0.19 -3.47 14.40
CA PHE A 470 -0.66 -4.42 15.39
C PHE A 470 -1.69 -3.73 16.33
N ALA A 471 -1.48 -2.44 16.61
CA ALA A 471 -2.35 -1.59 17.44
C ALA A 471 -2.30 -1.88 18.95
N GLY A 472 -1.44 -2.80 19.41
CA GLY A 472 -1.01 -2.87 20.82
C GLY A 472 -0.04 -1.76 21.21
N LEU A 473 0.92 -1.43 20.32
CA LEU A 473 1.95 -0.40 20.55
C LEU A 473 1.37 1.01 20.69
N ASP A 474 1.67 1.71 21.79
CA ASP A 474 1.34 3.14 21.94
C ASP A 474 2.28 4.02 21.11
N ALA A 475 1.91 4.27 19.87
CA ALA A 475 2.64 5.13 18.96
C ALA A 475 2.28 6.63 19.06
N GLY A 476 1.39 7.00 20.00
CA GLY A 476 1.01 8.39 20.25
C GLY A 476 2.09 9.20 20.99
N VAL A 477 3.11 8.52 21.51
CA VAL A 477 4.22 9.16 22.22
C VAL A 477 5.20 9.87 21.27
N LEU A 478 5.82 10.94 21.77
CA LEU A 478 6.71 11.82 21.01
C LEU A 478 7.82 11.09 20.23
N PHE A 479 8.37 10.01 20.80
CA PHE A 479 9.39 9.22 20.12
C PHE A 479 8.87 8.59 18.82
N TYR A 480 7.72 7.90 18.88
CA TYR A 480 7.15 7.21 17.73
C TYR A 480 6.53 8.18 16.73
N THR A 481 5.92 9.28 17.16
CA THR A 481 5.39 10.29 16.23
C THR A 481 6.51 10.89 15.38
N LEU A 482 7.67 11.23 15.96
CA LEU A 482 8.80 11.79 15.24
C LEU A 482 9.60 10.73 14.43
N ALA A 483 9.94 9.59 15.03
CA ALA A 483 10.68 8.54 14.34
C ALA A 483 9.85 7.95 13.19
N GLY A 484 8.54 7.79 13.39
CA GLY A 484 7.59 7.38 12.38
C GLY A 484 7.46 8.38 11.23
N SER A 485 7.42 9.68 11.54
CA SER A 485 7.44 10.75 10.52
C SER A 485 8.65 10.62 9.59
N LEU A 486 9.83 10.37 10.18
CA LEU A 486 11.06 10.16 9.41
C LEU A 486 10.98 8.88 8.57
N ALA A 487 10.53 7.77 9.17
CA ALA A 487 10.38 6.48 8.49
C ALA A 487 9.51 6.61 7.23
N MET A 488 8.33 7.20 7.37
CA MET A 488 7.38 7.38 6.27
C MET A 488 7.90 8.30 5.18
N ALA A 489 8.47 9.45 5.54
CA ALA A 489 8.95 10.43 4.57
C ALA A 489 10.14 9.88 3.76
N VAL A 490 11.14 9.30 4.43
CA VAL A 490 12.32 8.73 3.75
C VAL A 490 11.93 7.47 2.98
N GLY A 491 11.12 6.60 3.58
CA GLY A 491 10.59 5.38 2.97
C GLY A 491 9.80 5.64 1.69
N ARG A 492 9.13 6.78 1.59
CA ARG A 492 8.38 7.17 0.38
C ARG A 492 9.24 7.89 -0.65
N PHE A 493 9.86 9.01 -0.27
CA PHE A 493 10.40 9.95 -1.24
C PHE A 493 11.76 9.54 -1.79
N VAL A 494 12.58 8.79 -1.04
CA VAL A 494 13.85 8.27 -1.57
C VAL A 494 13.61 7.21 -2.65
N PRO A 495 12.77 6.18 -2.45
CA PRO A 495 12.40 5.25 -3.52
C PRO A 495 11.72 5.92 -4.71
N ILE A 496 10.87 6.93 -4.50
CA ILE A 496 10.27 7.68 -5.62
C ILE A 496 11.35 8.36 -6.47
N VAL A 497 12.27 9.11 -5.85
CA VAL A 497 13.33 9.81 -6.60
C VAL A 497 14.25 8.82 -7.31
N ALA A 498 14.61 7.71 -6.66
CA ALA A 498 15.38 6.64 -7.28
C ALA A 498 14.64 5.99 -8.46
N THR A 499 13.33 5.78 -8.34
CA THR A 499 12.49 5.26 -9.43
C THR A 499 12.46 6.21 -10.62
N LEU A 500 12.31 7.52 -10.40
CA LEU A 500 12.33 8.52 -11.47
C LEU A 500 13.71 8.60 -12.14
N ALA A 501 14.79 8.53 -11.36
CA ALA A 501 16.15 8.46 -11.89
C ALA A 501 16.37 7.20 -12.72
N LEU A 502 15.88 6.04 -12.26
CA LEU A 502 15.88 4.78 -13.01
C LEU A 502 15.10 4.92 -14.33
N ALA A 503 13.91 5.52 -14.28
CA ALA A 503 13.08 5.78 -15.46
C ALA A 503 13.80 6.66 -16.49
N GLY A 504 14.41 7.76 -16.04
CA GLY A 504 15.18 8.67 -16.90
C GLY A 504 16.42 8.00 -17.51
N ALA A 505 17.15 7.19 -16.73
CA ALA A 505 18.30 6.44 -17.21
C ALA A 505 17.89 5.43 -18.30
N LEU A 506 16.82 4.67 -18.06
CA LEU A 506 16.29 3.70 -19.00
C LEU A 506 15.71 4.35 -20.26
N ALA A 507 15.06 5.51 -20.16
CA ALA A 507 14.53 6.25 -21.31
C ALA A 507 15.62 6.58 -22.33
N GLY A 508 16.82 6.93 -21.86
CA GLY A 508 17.97 7.26 -22.70
C GLY A 508 18.67 6.05 -23.32
N ARG A 509 18.32 4.82 -22.92
CA ARG A 509 18.96 3.61 -23.47
C ARG A 509 18.43 3.25 -24.85
N LYS A 510 19.34 2.83 -25.72
CA LYS A 510 19.03 2.18 -26.99
C LYS A 510 18.60 0.73 -26.73
N ALA A 511 17.50 0.31 -27.37
CA ALA A 511 17.06 -1.08 -27.33
C ALA A 511 17.88 -1.94 -28.32
N VAL A 512 18.40 -3.06 -27.85
CA VAL A 512 19.15 -4.05 -28.62
C VAL A 512 18.22 -5.19 -29.03
N PRO A 513 18.27 -5.69 -30.28
CA PRO A 513 17.50 -6.86 -30.69
C PRO A 513 17.87 -8.12 -29.90
N PRO A 514 16.92 -9.05 -29.65
CA PRO A 514 17.21 -10.31 -28.99
C PRO A 514 18.32 -11.10 -29.69
N SER A 515 19.22 -11.67 -28.89
CA SER A 515 20.29 -12.56 -29.34
C SER A 515 20.17 -13.92 -28.62
N PHE A 516 20.98 -14.91 -29.01
CA PHE A 516 21.05 -16.20 -28.30
C PHE A 516 21.39 -16.07 -26.81
N GLY A 517 22.03 -14.96 -26.40
CA GLY A 517 22.36 -14.69 -24.99
C GLY A 517 21.31 -13.89 -24.24
N THR A 518 20.19 -13.50 -24.88
CA THR A 518 19.14 -12.71 -24.24
C THR A 518 18.25 -13.61 -23.38
N LEU A 519 18.14 -13.29 -22.10
CA LEU A 519 17.29 -14.02 -21.16
C LEU A 519 15.80 -13.72 -21.44
N PRO A 520 14.95 -14.71 -21.70
CA PRO A 520 13.54 -14.46 -21.99
C PRO A 520 12.76 -14.18 -20.70
N THR A 521 12.56 -12.90 -20.39
CA THR A 521 11.93 -12.42 -19.14
C THR A 521 10.41 -12.57 -19.06
N HIS A 522 9.79 -13.24 -20.04
CA HIS A 522 8.35 -13.54 -20.09
C HIS A 522 8.05 -15.04 -19.91
N THR A 523 9.01 -15.82 -19.42
CA THR A 523 8.92 -17.28 -19.30
C THR A 523 8.83 -17.73 -17.84
N LEU A 524 8.27 -18.91 -17.61
CA LEU A 524 8.12 -19.49 -16.26
C LEU A 524 9.44 -19.60 -15.48
N PRO A 525 10.60 -19.99 -16.09
CA PRO A 525 11.87 -19.98 -15.38
C PRO A 525 12.25 -18.59 -14.84
N PHE A 526 11.99 -17.53 -15.59
CA PHE A 526 12.24 -16.17 -15.11
C PHE A 526 11.27 -15.78 -13.99
N ALA A 527 9.99 -16.16 -14.09
CA ALA A 527 9.02 -15.94 -13.01
C ALA A 527 9.47 -16.62 -11.71
N ALA A 528 9.87 -17.89 -11.78
CA ALA A 528 10.38 -18.63 -10.62
C ALA A 528 11.68 -18.01 -10.06
N TRP A 529 12.57 -17.55 -10.94
CA TRP A 529 13.78 -16.84 -10.55
C TRP A 529 13.47 -15.52 -9.83
N LEU A 530 12.53 -14.73 -10.34
CA LEU A 530 12.10 -13.47 -9.73
C LEU A 530 11.50 -13.70 -8.34
N VAL A 531 10.62 -14.69 -8.19
CA VAL A 531 10.08 -15.11 -6.90
C VAL A 531 11.21 -15.48 -5.94
N LEU A 532 12.17 -16.29 -6.39
CA LEU A 532 13.31 -16.69 -5.56
C LEU A 532 14.14 -15.48 -5.11
N VAL A 533 14.44 -14.54 -6.01
CA VAL A 533 15.22 -13.34 -5.67
C VAL A 533 14.48 -12.49 -4.63
N ILE A 534 13.18 -12.28 -4.79
CA ILE A 534 12.34 -11.55 -3.83
C ILE A 534 12.40 -12.22 -2.45
N LEU A 535 12.15 -13.53 -2.40
CA LEU A 535 12.13 -14.29 -1.16
C LEU A 535 13.51 -14.35 -0.50
N VAL A 536 14.58 -14.51 -1.26
CA VAL A 536 15.96 -14.57 -0.73
C VAL A 536 16.38 -13.22 -0.17
N VAL A 537 16.14 -12.13 -0.90
CA VAL A 537 16.49 -10.78 -0.41
C VAL A 537 15.70 -10.49 0.86
N GLY A 538 14.37 -10.67 0.85
CA GLY A 538 13.53 -10.43 2.02
C GLY A 538 13.88 -11.33 3.21
N ALA A 539 13.96 -12.65 2.99
CA ALA A 539 14.26 -13.59 4.07
C ALA A 539 15.65 -13.36 4.65
N LEU A 540 16.70 -13.18 3.84
CA LEU A 540 18.05 -12.98 4.38
C LEU A 540 18.20 -11.66 5.14
N THR A 541 17.45 -10.63 4.77
CA THR A 541 17.47 -9.35 5.49
C THR A 541 16.77 -9.44 6.85
N PHE A 542 15.65 -10.15 6.95
CA PHE A 542 14.77 -10.10 8.13
C PHE A 542 14.65 -11.40 8.92
N PHE A 543 15.28 -12.49 8.49
CA PHE A 543 15.24 -13.78 9.20
C PHE A 543 15.62 -13.68 10.69
N PRO A 544 16.65 -12.91 11.10
CA PRO A 544 16.94 -12.76 12.53
C PRO A 544 15.78 -12.16 13.33
N ILE A 545 15.00 -11.25 12.73
CA ILE A 545 13.83 -10.64 13.35
C ILE A 545 12.70 -11.65 13.42
N PHE A 546 12.43 -12.39 12.33
CA PHE A 546 11.42 -13.45 12.35
C PHE A 546 11.73 -14.53 13.38
N ALA A 547 13.00 -14.92 13.49
CA ALA A 547 13.46 -15.90 14.46
C ALA A 547 13.24 -15.44 15.91
N MET A 548 13.55 -14.17 16.22
CA MET A 548 13.46 -13.61 17.57
C MET A 548 12.06 -13.11 17.96
N GLY A 549 11.18 -12.85 16.99
CA GLY A 549 9.80 -12.41 17.20
C GLY A 549 8.81 -13.57 17.00
N PRO A 550 8.08 -13.62 15.86
CA PRO A 550 6.96 -14.53 15.67
C PRO A 550 7.33 -16.03 15.70
N ILE A 551 8.54 -16.42 15.26
CA ILE A 551 8.96 -17.83 15.32
C ILE A 551 9.26 -18.24 16.76
N ALA A 552 9.98 -17.41 17.52
CA ALA A 552 10.22 -17.67 18.94
C ALA A 552 8.90 -17.74 19.71
N GLU A 553 7.98 -16.81 19.45
CA GLU A 553 6.64 -16.81 20.04
C GLU A 553 5.85 -18.08 19.71
N HIS A 554 5.86 -18.52 18.44
CA HIS A 554 5.20 -19.76 18.03
C HIS A 554 5.73 -20.98 18.80
N LEU A 555 7.06 -21.07 18.97
CA LEU A 555 7.70 -22.18 19.68
C LEU A 555 7.38 -22.16 21.19
N LEU A 556 7.30 -20.98 21.80
CA LEU A 556 6.88 -20.82 23.20
C LEU A 556 5.42 -21.24 23.38
N MET A 557 4.53 -20.74 22.53
CA MET A 557 3.10 -21.09 22.54
C MET A 557 2.90 -22.61 22.36
N ALA A 558 3.63 -23.24 21.45
CA ALA A 558 3.58 -24.69 21.24
C ALA A 558 4.16 -25.49 22.43
N GLY A 559 5.10 -24.90 23.17
CA GLY A 559 5.66 -25.44 24.41
C GLY A 559 4.78 -25.24 25.65
N GLY A 560 3.65 -24.54 25.51
CA GLY A 560 2.70 -24.27 26.60
C GLY A 560 3.02 -23.02 27.43
N ALA A 561 3.89 -22.13 26.93
CA ALA A 561 4.34 -20.92 27.61
C ALA A 561 3.69 -19.66 27.06
#